data_AF-A0A1I5BH65-F1
#
_entry.id   AF-A0A1I5BH65-F1
#
_cell.length_a   1.000
_cell.length_b   1.000
_cell.length_c   1.000
_cell.angle_alpha   90.00
_cell.angle_beta   90.00
_cell.angle_gamma   90.00
#
_symmetry.space_group_name_H-M   'P 1'
#
loop_
_entity.id
_entity.type
_entity.pdbx_description
1 polymer ?
#
loop_
_entity_poly.entity_id
_entity_poly.type
_entity_poly.pdbx_seq_one_letter_code
_entity_poly.pdbx_strand_id
1 'polypeptide(L)'
;MIRGLAGLRPAAMLLLLLFEVAVLDAGTLSAAVAFAATAAAGSAFAACALIASRCAPVVPRTRVRTAMRDRERRTAFLPQRDPDARGRTRPRAPGRALLTATA
;
A
#
# COMPACT_ATOMS: atom_id res chain seq x y z
N MET A 1 17.39 -5.24 4.69
CA MET A 1 16.70 -4.98 3.40
C MET A 1 17.69 -4.89 2.22
N ILE A 2 18.79 -5.68 2.22
CA ILE A 2 19.89 -5.53 1.23
C ILE A 2 19.87 -6.63 0.15
N ARG A 3 19.15 -7.74 0.38
CA ARG A 3 19.07 -8.86 -0.58
C ARG A 3 18.37 -8.53 -1.91
N GLY A 4 17.60 -7.44 -1.98
CA GLY A 4 16.92 -7.03 -3.22
C GLY A 4 17.88 -6.59 -4.32
N LEU A 5 18.95 -5.86 -3.97
CA LEU A 5 19.85 -5.25 -4.96
C LEU A 5 20.65 -6.28 -5.79
N ALA A 6 20.87 -7.49 -5.27
CA ALA A 6 21.58 -8.53 -5.99
C ALA A 6 20.80 -9.04 -7.22
N GLY A 7 19.47 -9.04 -7.17
CA GLY A 7 18.61 -9.46 -8.29
C GLY A 7 18.41 -8.39 -9.37
N LEU A 8 18.74 -7.12 -9.10
CA LEU A 8 18.62 -6.05 -10.10
C LEU A 8 19.76 -6.09 -11.14
N ARG A 9 20.94 -6.59 -10.78
CA ARG A 9 22.09 -6.69 -11.71
C ARG A 9 21.82 -7.58 -12.93
N PRO A 10 21.34 -8.83 -12.79
CA PRO A 10 21.03 -9.66 -13.94
C PRO A 10 19.84 -9.12 -14.74
N ALA A 11 18.83 -8.54 -14.07
CA ALA A 11 17.69 -7.93 -14.74
C ALA A 11 18.10 -6.70 -15.58
N ALA A 12 19.00 -5.87 -15.07
CA ALA A 12 19.54 -4.72 -15.80
C ALA A 12 20.37 -5.16 -17.02
N MET A 13 21.20 -6.19 -16.88
CA MET A 13 21.96 -6.76 -18.00
C MET A 13 21.04 -7.34 -19.09
N LEU A 14 19.98 -8.06 -18.69
CA LEU A 14 18.98 -8.57 -19.62
C LEU A 14 18.25 -7.45 -20.36
N LEU A 15 17.88 -6.39 -19.66
CA LEU A 15 17.22 -5.22 -20.26
C LEU A 15 18.15 -4.51 -21.27
N LEU A 16 19.44 -4.39 -20.95
CA LEU A 16 20.45 -3.81 -21.82
C LEU A 16 20.63 -4.65 -23.10
N LEU A 17 20.71 -5.97 -22.96
CA LEU A 17 20.80 -6.89 -24.09
C LEU A 17 19.57 -6.83 -24.99
N LEU A 18 18.36 -6.81 -24.40
CA LEU A 18 17.11 -6.65 -25.15
C LEU A 18 17.03 -5.29 -25.86
N PHE A 19 17.58 -4.24 -25.26
CA PHE A 19 17.68 -2.93 -25.88
C PHE A 19 18.62 -2.95 -27.09
N GLU A 20 19.80 -3.55 -26.98
CA GLU A 20 20.73 -3.71 -28.10
C GLU A 20 20.11 -4.51 -29.25
N VAL A 21 19.44 -5.63 -28.95
CA VAL A 21 18.76 -6.45 -29.96
C VAL A 21 17.62 -5.68 -30.62
N ALA A 22 16.80 -4.94 -29.85
CA ALA A 22 15.72 -4.13 -30.39
C ALA A 22 16.22 -2.97 -31.28
N VAL A 23 17.35 -2.35 -30.93
CA VAL A 23 17.99 -1.31 -31.76
C VAL A 23 18.58 -1.91 -33.04
N LEU A 24 19.15 -3.12 -32.96
CA LEU A 24 19.67 -3.84 -34.13
C LEU A 24 18.57 -4.19 -35.14
N ASP A 25 17.37 -4.53 -34.64
CA ASP A 25 16.21 -4.94 -35.44
C ASP A 25 15.36 -3.76 -35.93
N ALA A 26 15.51 -2.58 -35.32
CA ALA A 26 14.83 -1.33 -35.70
C ALA A 26 15.43 -0.69 -36.95
N GLY A 27 15.51 -1.42 -38.07
CA GLY A 27 16.00 -0.94 -39.37
C GLY A 27 15.17 0.18 -40.04
N THR A 28 14.15 0.73 -39.36
CA THR A 28 13.36 1.86 -39.85
C THR A 28 13.37 3.01 -38.84
N LEU A 29 13.63 4.24 -39.31
CA LEU A 29 13.68 5.46 -38.49
C LEU A 29 12.44 5.65 -37.62
N SER A 30 11.27 5.25 -38.10
CA SER A 30 10.00 5.32 -37.35
C SER A 30 9.98 4.38 -36.14
N ALA A 31 10.45 3.14 -36.30
CA ALA A 31 10.56 2.19 -35.19
C ALA A 31 11.59 2.66 -34.15
N ALA A 32 12.72 3.22 -34.61
CA ALA A 32 13.73 3.79 -33.73
C ALA A 32 13.19 4.97 -32.90
N VAL A 33 12.39 5.87 -33.49
CA VAL A 33 11.76 7.00 -32.79
C VAL A 33 10.69 6.54 -31.80
N ALA A 34 9.83 5.61 -32.18
CA ALA A 34 8.81 5.06 -31.29
C ALA A 34 9.45 4.33 -30.08
N PHE A 35 10.53 3.60 -30.33
CA PHE A 35 11.30 2.94 -29.29
C PHE A 35 12.01 3.94 -28.37
N ALA A 36 12.65 4.97 -28.93
CA ALA A 36 13.30 6.04 -28.16
C ALA A 36 12.30 6.80 -27.27
N ALA A 37 11.10 7.10 -27.79
CA ALA A 37 10.03 7.73 -27.01
C ALA A 37 9.57 6.84 -25.85
N THR A 38 9.43 5.53 -26.08
CA THR A 38 9.02 4.56 -25.05
C THR A 38 10.11 4.39 -24.00
N ALA A 39 11.38 4.33 -24.40
CA ALA A 39 12.52 4.25 -23.49
C ALA A 39 12.65 5.53 -22.64
N ALA A 40 12.47 6.70 -23.24
CA ALA A 40 12.46 7.98 -22.53
C ALA A 40 11.34 8.03 -21.49
N ALA A 41 10.11 7.69 -21.87
CA ALA A 41 8.97 7.62 -20.95
C ALA A 41 9.22 6.60 -19.82
N GLY A 42 9.72 5.41 -20.15
CA GLY A 42 10.06 4.38 -19.17
C GLY A 42 11.12 4.83 -18.17
N SER A 43 12.17 5.52 -18.63
CA SER A 43 13.22 6.07 -17.75
C SER A 43 12.70 7.16 -16.82
N ALA A 44 11.81 8.04 -17.32
CA ALA A 44 11.16 9.07 -16.51
C ALA A 44 10.25 8.45 -15.44
N PHE A 45 9.45 7.44 -15.80
CA PHE A 45 8.63 6.70 -14.82
C PHE A 45 9.47 5.99 -13.78
N ALA A 46 10.58 5.35 -14.18
CA ALA A 46 11.49 4.71 -13.24
C ALA A 46 12.13 5.73 -12.27
N ALA A 47 12.57 6.88 -12.78
CA ALA A 47 13.09 7.96 -11.94
C ALA A 47 12.04 8.48 -10.95
N CYS A 48 10.81 8.73 -11.42
CA CYS A 48 9.69 9.14 -10.57
C CYS A 48 9.37 8.10 -9.49
N ALA A 49 9.34 6.80 -9.85
CA ALA A 49 9.10 5.72 -8.90
C ALA A 49 10.22 5.62 -7.84
N LEU A 50 11.47 5.78 -8.26
CA LEU A 50 12.61 5.81 -7.35
C LEU A 50 12.53 6.99 -6.38
N ILE A 51 12.26 8.19 -6.89
CA ILE A 51 12.08 9.39 -6.06
C ILE A 51 10.93 9.18 -5.07
N ALA A 52 9.76 8.73 -5.55
CA ALA A 52 8.60 8.44 -4.70
C ALA A 52 8.93 7.40 -3.61
N SER A 53 9.69 6.37 -3.94
CA SER A 53 10.12 5.35 -2.97
C SER A 53 11.06 5.90 -1.89
N ARG A 54 11.88 6.91 -2.23
CA ARG A 54 12.83 7.55 -1.30
C ARG A 54 12.17 8.62 -0.45
N CYS A 55 11.16 9.30 -1.01
CA CYS A 55 10.35 10.27 -0.29
C CYS A 55 9.35 9.61 0.68
N ALA A 56 9.09 8.31 0.54
CA ALA A 56 8.24 7.58 1.46
C ALA A 56 8.85 7.62 2.88
N PRO A 57 8.14 8.16 3.89
CA PRO A 57 8.66 8.28 5.24
C PRO A 57 8.94 6.91 5.84
N VAL A 58 10.12 6.75 6.45
CA VAL A 58 10.51 5.50 7.13
C VAL A 58 9.68 5.36 8.40
N VAL A 59 8.58 4.61 8.33
CA VAL A 59 7.73 4.34 9.49
C VAL A 59 8.30 3.15 10.28
N PRO A 60 8.55 3.29 11.59
CA PRO A 60 9.01 2.17 12.40
C PRO A 60 7.97 1.04 12.39
N ARG A 61 8.45 -0.21 12.28
CA ARG A 61 7.59 -1.41 12.16
C ARG A 61 6.58 -1.53 13.31
N THR A 62 6.94 -1.04 14.50
CA THR A 62 6.06 -0.98 15.66
C THR A 62 4.85 -0.08 15.38
N ARG A 63 5.02 1.09 14.77
CA ARG A 63 3.92 2.01 14.43
C ARG A 63 2.96 1.42 13.40
N VAL A 64 3.47 0.66 12.43
CA VAL A 64 2.62 -0.08 11.47
C VAL A 64 1.81 -1.14 12.19
N ARG A 65 2.46 -1.94 13.05
CA ARG A 65 1.77 -2.98 13.83
C ARG A 65 0.74 -2.40 14.79
N THR A 66 1.04 -1.29 15.45
CA THR A 66 0.08 -0.63 16.34
C THR A 66 -1.08 -0.03 15.54
N ALA A 67 -0.82 0.62 14.40
CA ALA A 67 -1.87 1.17 13.55
C ALA A 67 -2.78 0.08 12.99
N MET A 68 -2.22 -1.06 12.56
CA MET A 68 -2.99 -2.23 12.16
C MET A 68 -3.82 -2.79 13.30
N ARG A 69 -3.21 -3.01 14.48
CA ARG A 69 -3.91 -3.57 15.64
C ARG A 69 -4.99 -2.64 16.17
N ASP A 70 -4.80 -1.34 16.02
CA ASP A 70 -5.76 -0.31 16.38
C ASP A 70 -6.91 -0.21 15.35
N ARG A 71 -6.61 -0.36 14.06
CA ARG A 71 -7.65 -0.53 13.01
C ARG A 71 -8.46 -1.80 13.24
N GLU A 72 -7.79 -2.92 13.50
CA GLU A 72 -8.42 -4.19 13.84
C GLU A 72 -9.33 -4.04 15.05
N ARG A 73 -8.90 -3.41 16.15
CA ARG A 73 -9.78 -3.16 17.31
C ARG A 73 -11.02 -2.34 16.95
N ARG A 74 -10.87 -1.33 16.08
CA ARG A 74 -11.98 -0.47 15.65
C ARG A 74 -12.97 -1.17 14.71
N THR A 75 -12.55 -2.21 14.00
CA THR A 75 -13.40 -2.96 13.07
C THR A 75 -13.75 -4.38 13.55
N ALA A 76 -13.11 -4.88 14.60
CA ALA A 76 -13.31 -6.22 15.14
C ALA A 76 -14.67 -6.37 15.82
N PHE A 77 -15.19 -5.27 16.36
CA PHE A 77 -16.53 -5.22 16.89
C PHE A 77 -17.44 -4.64 15.82
N LEU A 78 -18.49 -5.39 15.46
CA LEU A 78 -19.66 -4.76 14.88
C LEU A 78 -20.10 -3.69 15.89
N PRO A 79 -20.28 -2.40 15.51
CA PRO A 79 -20.71 -1.38 16.45
C PRO A 79 -21.90 -1.92 17.21
N GLN A 80 -21.69 -2.20 18.49
CA GLN A 80 -22.67 -2.84 19.33
C GLN A 80 -23.85 -1.87 19.32
N ARG A 81 -25.03 -2.32 18.87
CA ARG A 81 -26.24 -1.51 19.01
C ARG A 81 -26.30 -1.12 20.46
N ASP A 82 -26.31 0.19 20.69
CA ASP A 82 -26.34 0.78 22.02
C ASP A 82 -27.31 -0.04 22.89
N PRO A 83 -26.81 -0.72 23.94
CA PRO A 83 -27.65 -1.58 24.77
C PRO A 83 -28.77 -0.79 25.45
N ASP A 84 -28.59 0.53 25.60
CA ASP A 84 -29.58 1.46 26.12
C ASP A 84 -30.41 2.12 25.02
N ALA A 85 -30.05 1.94 23.74
CA ALA A 85 -30.87 2.41 22.63
C ALA A 85 -32.23 1.73 22.74
N ARG A 86 -33.26 2.55 22.54
CA ARG A 86 -34.66 2.15 22.69
C ARG A 86 -34.97 1.00 21.73
N GLY A 87 -34.84 -0.23 22.21
CA GLY A 87 -35.20 -1.43 21.48
C GLY A 87 -36.71 -1.51 21.26
N ARG A 88 -37.18 -2.59 20.63
CA ARG A 88 -38.59 -2.97 20.76
C ARG A 88 -38.89 -3.14 22.24
N THR A 89 -40.02 -2.60 22.70
CA THR A 89 -40.49 -2.73 24.07
C THR A 89 -40.68 -4.21 24.41
N ARG A 90 -39.63 -4.84 24.93
CA ARG A 90 -39.70 -6.12 25.62
C ARG A 90 -39.79 -5.83 27.11
N PRO A 91 -40.52 -6.64 27.88
CA PRO A 91 -40.46 -6.55 29.34
C PRO A 91 -38.99 -6.62 29.75
N ARG A 92 -38.48 -5.54 30.36
CA ARG A 92 -37.13 -5.53 30.91
C ARG A 92 -37.15 -6.50 32.09
N ALA A 93 -36.25 -7.49 32.12
CA ALA A 93 -36.02 -8.22 33.35
C ALA A 93 -35.71 -7.18 34.44
N PRO A 94 -36.33 -7.27 35.64
CA PRO A 94 -36.11 -6.29 36.69
C PRO A 94 -34.62 -6.23 37.01
N GLY A 95 -33.98 -5.14 36.61
CA GLY A 95 -32.57 -4.88 36.86
C GLY A 95 -32.42 -4.25 38.24
N ARG A 96 -31.51 -4.79 39.05
CA ARG A 96 -31.13 -4.22 40.35
C ARG A 96 -30.46 -2.86 40.12
N ALA A 97 -30.95 -1.82 40.78
CA ALA A 97 -30.40 -0.48 40.66
C ALA A 97 -28.90 -0.47 41.03
N LEU A 98 -28.06 0.04 40.14
CA LEU A 98 -26.64 0.25 40.42
C LEU A 98 -26.51 1.49 41.32
N LEU A 99 -25.84 1.32 42.46
CA LEU A 99 -25.67 2.30 43.54
C LEU A 99 -24.66 3.42 43.23
N THR A 100 -24.46 3.79 41.96
CA THR A 100 -23.36 4.68 41.55
C THR A 100 -23.82 6.00 40.92
N ALA A 101 -24.99 6.49 41.33
CA ALA A 101 -25.41 7.86 41.11
C ALA A 101 -25.89 8.45 42.44
N THR A 102 -24.93 8.91 43.26
CA THR A 102 -25.20 9.84 44.35
C THR A 102 -25.10 11.26 43.81
N ALA A 103 -26.02 12.09 44.30
CA ALA A 103 -26.36 13.46 43.91
C ALA A 103 -25.19 14.44 43.78
#